data_AF-A0A7Z7YSQ4-F1
#
_entry.id   AF-A0A7Z7YSQ4-F1
#
_cell.length_a   1.000
_cell.length_b   1.000
_cell.length_c   1.000
_cell.angle_alpha   90.00
_cell.angle_beta   90.00
_cell.angle_gamma   90.00
#
_symmetry.space_group_name_H-M   'P 1'
#
loop_
_entity.id
_entity.type
_entity.pdbx_description
1 polymer ?
#
loop_
_entity_poly.entity_id
_entity_poly.type
_entity_poly.pdbx_seq_one_letter_code
_entity_poly.pdbx_strand_id
1 'polypeptide(L)'
;PKLENGKIGAHGVSYSVSEEYEELKSIVGTWNDDNTISVKNDRPRIDTARKVADVILNISSATNGKLSQKSYEDLENQTGMELKDISKERASEKISFLNITSQPREVIPTAVFPGSNKDGRRYSPFTTNVERLVPFRTLTGRQSYYIDHEVFQQFGESLPVYKPTLPPMVFGARDKKVK
;
A
#
# COMPACT_ATOMS: atom_id res chain seq x y z
N PRO A 1 -7.38 11.52 15.90
CA PRO A 1 -6.99 11.43 14.46
C PRO A 1 -7.57 10.16 13.81
N LYS A 2 -7.54 10.01 12.47
CA LYS A 2 -8.02 8.77 11.82
C LYS A 2 -7.28 7.51 12.29
N LEU A 3 -6.03 7.64 12.72
CA LEU A 3 -5.25 6.53 13.29
C LEU A 3 -5.79 6.02 14.64
N GLU A 4 -6.47 6.88 15.40
CA GLU A 4 -6.97 6.57 16.76
C GLU A 4 -8.33 5.87 16.69
N ASN A 5 -9.27 6.42 15.91
CA ASN A 5 -10.67 6.01 15.92
C ASN A 5 -11.17 5.49 14.57
N GLY A 6 -10.33 5.50 13.54
CA GLY A 6 -10.70 5.15 12.17
C GLY A 6 -9.98 3.93 11.66
N LYS A 7 -10.26 3.61 10.40
CA LYS A 7 -9.49 2.64 9.62
C LYS A 7 -8.51 3.37 8.70
N ILE A 8 -7.37 2.73 8.45
CA ILE A 8 -6.44 3.13 7.40
C ILE A 8 -6.28 1.98 6.42
N GLY A 9 -5.80 2.30 5.23
CA GLY A 9 -5.54 1.29 4.22
C GLY A 9 -5.26 1.91 2.86
N ALA A 10 -4.96 1.04 1.91
CA ALA A 10 -4.67 1.40 0.53
C ALA A 10 -5.10 0.24 -0.37
N HIS A 11 -5.32 0.53 -1.65
CA HIS A 11 -5.53 -0.51 -2.66
C HIS A 11 -6.69 -1.48 -2.36
N GLY A 12 -7.76 -0.97 -1.75
CA GLY A 12 -9.02 -1.69 -1.50
C GLY A 12 -9.12 -2.35 -0.12
N VAL A 13 -8.02 -2.48 0.63
CA VAL A 13 -8.06 -2.99 2.02
C VAL A 13 -8.14 -1.86 3.03
N SER A 14 -8.82 -2.10 4.16
CA SER A 14 -9.05 -1.10 5.21
C SER A 14 -9.19 -1.74 6.61
N TYR A 15 -8.28 -1.40 7.53
CA TYR A 15 -8.19 -2.01 8.87
C TYR A 15 -7.88 -0.99 9.97
N SER A 16 -8.22 -1.33 11.21
CA SER A 16 -7.91 -0.49 12.38
C SER A 16 -6.47 -0.64 12.83
N VAL A 17 -5.86 0.48 13.20
CA VAL A 17 -4.50 0.57 13.78
C VAL A 17 -4.50 1.21 15.16
N SER A 18 -5.64 1.18 15.87
CA SER A 18 -5.80 1.82 17.17
C SER A 18 -4.80 1.31 18.21
N GLU A 19 -4.51 0.01 18.22
CA GLU A 19 -3.54 -0.58 19.14
C GLU A 19 -2.10 -0.12 18.82
N GLU A 20 -1.75 -0.11 17.54
CA GLU A 20 -0.44 0.36 17.07
C GLU A 20 -0.29 1.88 17.27
N TYR A 21 -1.38 2.64 17.24
CA TYR A 21 -1.39 4.05 17.57
C TYR A 21 -1.13 4.31 19.07
N GLU A 22 -1.72 3.51 19.96
CA GLU A 22 -1.40 3.60 21.40
C GLU A 22 0.05 3.19 21.68
N GLU A 23 0.54 2.14 21.02
CA GLU A 23 1.95 1.75 21.10
C GLU A 23 2.90 2.88 20.64
N LEU A 24 2.52 3.65 19.61
CA LEU A 24 3.31 4.80 19.16
C LEU A 24 3.51 5.85 20.24
N LYS A 25 2.54 6.07 21.13
CA LYS A 25 2.70 7.02 22.24
C LYS A 25 3.89 6.64 23.12
N SER A 26 4.13 5.35 23.34
CA SER A 26 5.29 4.86 24.07
C SER A 26 6.60 4.93 23.27
N ILE A 27 6.54 4.72 21.94
CA ILE A 27 7.73 4.73 21.07
C ILE A 27 8.27 6.15 20.86
N VAL A 28 7.40 7.11 20.51
CA VAL A 28 7.81 8.47 20.12
C VAL A 28 7.58 9.53 21.20
N GLY A 29 6.97 9.13 22.32
CA GLY A 29 6.46 10.00 23.36
C GLY A 29 5.18 10.72 22.93
N THR A 30 4.58 11.47 23.85
CA THR A 30 3.42 12.33 23.59
C THR A 30 3.80 13.80 23.71
N TRP A 31 2.98 14.68 23.13
CA TRP A 31 2.99 16.08 23.53
C TRP A 31 2.26 16.22 24.87
N ASN A 32 2.93 16.81 25.84
CA ASN A 32 2.38 17.18 27.14
C ASN A 32 2.32 18.71 27.18
N ASP A 33 1.24 19.27 26.62
CA ASP A 33 1.02 20.72 26.71
C ASP A 33 0.32 21.04 28.04
N ASP A 34 0.72 22.13 28.70
CA ASP A 34 0.05 22.63 29.90
C ASP A 34 -1.43 22.98 29.63
N ASN A 35 -1.75 23.29 28.36
CA ASN A 35 -3.11 23.49 27.89
C ASN A 35 -3.72 22.17 27.42
N THR A 36 -4.57 21.57 28.26
CA THR A 36 -5.26 20.30 27.99
C THR A 36 -6.23 20.34 26.82
N ILE A 37 -6.60 21.54 26.34
CA ILE A 37 -7.50 21.75 25.17
C ILE A 37 -6.69 21.73 23.85
N SER A 38 -5.36 21.71 23.92
CA SER A 38 -4.50 21.69 22.74
C SER A 38 -4.76 20.44 21.88
N VAL A 39 -4.89 20.64 20.57
CA VAL A 39 -5.17 19.56 19.59
C VAL A 39 -4.08 18.48 19.59
N LYS A 40 -2.84 18.83 19.98
CA LYS A 40 -1.72 17.89 20.03
C LYS A 40 -1.56 17.20 21.39
N ASN A 41 -2.26 17.63 22.44
CA ASN A 41 -2.13 17.05 23.77
C ASN A 41 -2.45 15.55 23.76
N ASP A 42 -1.63 14.73 24.43
CA ASP A 42 -1.70 13.26 24.42
C ASP A 42 -1.63 12.62 23.02
N ARG A 43 -1.07 13.32 22.03
CA ARG A 43 -0.83 12.76 20.68
C ARG A 43 0.63 12.35 20.52
N PRO A 44 0.93 11.29 19.74
CA PRO A 44 2.29 10.91 19.41
C PRO A 44 3.10 12.11 18.92
N ARG A 45 4.27 12.31 19.52
CA ARG A 45 5.14 13.45 19.24
C ARG A 45 6.01 13.17 18.02
N ILE A 46 5.56 13.60 16.84
CA ILE A 46 6.23 13.37 15.55
C ILE A 46 7.02 14.62 15.12
N ASP A 47 8.11 14.93 15.83
CA ASP A 47 8.89 16.18 15.66
C ASP A 47 10.28 16.01 15.03
N THR A 48 10.71 14.77 14.80
CA THR A 48 12.01 14.48 14.18
C THR A 48 11.86 13.43 13.07
N ALA A 49 12.77 13.46 12.09
CA ALA A 49 12.78 12.48 11.00
C ALA A 49 12.89 11.02 11.51
N ARG A 50 13.64 10.81 12.60
CA ARG A 50 13.74 9.52 13.30
C ARG A 50 12.37 9.04 13.75
N LYS A 51 11.63 9.88 14.48
CA LYS A 51 10.28 9.52 14.96
C LYS A 51 9.27 9.33 13.83
N VAL A 52 9.36 10.11 12.75
CA VAL A 52 8.56 9.88 11.54
C VAL A 52 8.80 8.47 10.98
N ALA A 53 10.06 8.05 10.89
CA ALA A 53 10.38 6.71 10.42
C ALA A 53 9.86 5.61 11.36
N ASP A 54 9.97 5.77 12.69
CA ASP A 54 9.37 4.82 13.65
C ASP A 54 7.85 4.73 13.49
N VAL A 55 7.18 5.87 13.27
CA VAL A 55 5.73 5.92 13.01
C VAL A 55 5.38 5.13 11.76
N ILE A 56 6.03 5.41 10.63
CA ILE A 56 5.78 4.72 9.35
C ILE A 56 5.96 3.21 9.51
N LEU A 57 7.05 2.79 10.15
CA LEU A 57 7.36 1.38 10.36
C LEU A 57 6.35 0.67 11.28
N ASN A 58 5.82 1.35 12.30
CA ASN A 58 4.86 0.73 13.21
C ASN A 58 3.47 0.55 12.59
N ILE A 59 3.02 1.50 11.76
CA ILE A 59 1.65 1.51 11.20
C ILE A 59 1.54 0.88 9.80
N SER A 60 2.66 0.54 9.18
CA SER A 60 2.67 -0.08 7.85
C SER A 60 2.52 -1.60 7.95
N SER A 61 1.61 -2.17 7.14
CA SER A 61 1.46 -3.62 7.01
C SER A 61 2.64 -4.30 6.33
N ALA A 62 3.53 -3.56 5.68
CA ALA A 62 4.77 -4.11 5.10
C ALA A 62 5.88 -4.29 6.15
N THR A 63 5.70 -3.79 7.37
CA THR A 63 6.75 -3.76 8.41
C THR A 63 6.24 -4.19 9.79
N ASN A 64 4.93 -4.31 9.98
CA ASN A 64 4.31 -4.84 11.17
C ASN A 64 3.42 -6.04 10.81
N GLY A 65 3.80 -7.22 11.29
CA GLY A 65 3.16 -8.50 11.00
C GLY A 65 1.71 -8.56 11.44
N LYS A 66 1.36 -7.90 12.55
CA LYS A 66 -0.03 -7.83 13.03
C LYS A 66 -0.91 -7.05 12.05
N LEU A 67 -0.38 -5.97 11.49
CA LEU A 67 -1.08 -5.17 10.49
C LEU A 67 -1.13 -5.86 9.13
N SER A 68 -0.09 -6.62 8.77
CA SER A 68 -0.14 -7.51 7.61
C SER A 68 -1.29 -8.51 7.73
N GLN A 69 -1.41 -9.18 8.88
CA GLN A 69 -2.50 -10.13 9.16
C GLN A 69 -3.88 -9.46 9.05
N LYS A 70 -4.06 -8.26 9.64
CA LYS A 70 -5.30 -7.49 9.50
C LYS A 70 -5.60 -7.11 8.05
N SER A 71 -4.57 -6.79 7.24
CA SER A 71 -4.74 -6.45 5.83
C SER A 71 -5.22 -7.63 5.00
N TYR A 72 -4.69 -8.84 5.25
CA TYR A 72 -5.14 -10.04 4.58
C TYR A 72 -6.54 -10.43 5.04
N GLU A 73 -6.83 -10.40 6.33
CA GLU A 73 -8.16 -10.69 6.87
C GLU A 73 -9.25 -9.81 6.23
N ASP A 74 -8.99 -8.52 6.04
CA ASP A 74 -9.92 -7.64 5.32
C ASP A 74 -10.10 -8.04 3.84
N LEU A 75 -9.02 -8.44 3.16
CA LEU A 75 -9.09 -8.93 1.78
C LEU A 75 -9.80 -10.30 1.68
N GLU A 76 -9.61 -11.20 2.65
CA GLU A 76 -10.32 -12.47 2.76
C GLU A 76 -11.83 -12.21 2.89
N ASN A 77 -12.23 -11.27 3.74
CA ASN A 77 -13.64 -10.90 3.92
C ASN A 77 -14.28 -10.35 2.63
N GLN A 78 -13.51 -9.62 1.81
CA GLN A 78 -13.99 -9.08 0.53
C GLN A 78 -14.07 -10.15 -0.58
N THR A 79 -13.15 -11.11 -0.59
CA THR A 79 -12.96 -12.03 -1.73
C THR A 79 -13.42 -13.46 -1.46
N GLY A 80 -13.57 -13.85 -0.20
CA GLY A 80 -13.85 -15.23 0.23
C GLY A 80 -12.65 -16.19 0.10
N MET A 81 -11.48 -15.70 -0.32
CA MET A 81 -10.27 -16.52 -0.47
C MET A 81 -9.49 -16.56 0.84
N GLU A 82 -8.92 -17.71 1.21
CA GLU A 82 -7.92 -17.77 2.28
C GLU A 82 -6.63 -17.08 1.78
N LEU A 83 -6.05 -16.19 2.58
CA LEU A 83 -4.89 -15.34 2.29
C LEU A 83 -4.04 -15.01 3.53
N LYS A 84 -4.61 -15.09 4.74
CA LYS A 84 -3.94 -14.73 5.99
C LYS A 84 -2.77 -15.67 6.32
N ASP A 85 -2.76 -16.88 5.76
CA ASP A 85 -1.62 -17.80 5.78
C ASP A 85 -0.35 -17.21 5.14
N ILE A 86 -0.47 -16.22 4.24
CA ILE A 86 0.67 -15.64 3.51
C ILE A 86 1.69 -14.97 4.45
N SER A 87 1.22 -14.29 5.50
CA SER A 87 2.11 -13.62 6.46
C SER A 87 2.06 -14.23 7.87
N LYS A 88 1.43 -15.40 8.03
CA LYS A 88 1.20 -16.04 9.33
C LYS A 88 2.49 -16.30 10.12
N GLU A 89 3.54 -16.76 9.45
CA GLU A 89 4.84 -17.05 10.08
C GLU A 89 5.55 -15.79 10.58
N ARG A 90 5.20 -14.63 10.01
CA ARG A 90 5.78 -13.32 10.35
C ARG A 90 4.81 -12.43 11.11
N ALA A 91 3.72 -12.99 11.66
CA ALA A 91 2.66 -12.24 12.33
C ALA A 91 3.14 -11.44 13.56
N SER A 92 4.17 -11.94 14.26
CA SER A 92 4.75 -11.29 15.44
C SER A 92 5.90 -10.33 15.10
N GLU A 93 6.31 -10.25 13.84
CA GLU A 93 7.46 -9.44 13.45
C GLU A 93 7.11 -7.95 13.43
N LYS A 94 8.01 -7.12 13.98
CA LYS A 94 7.96 -5.66 13.88
C LYS A 94 9.33 -5.15 13.46
N ILE A 95 9.41 -4.58 12.27
CA ILE A 95 10.64 -4.00 11.74
C ILE A 95 10.78 -2.59 12.31
N SER A 96 11.67 -2.40 13.27
CA SER A 96 12.02 -1.07 13.78
C SER A 96 13.15 -0.45 12.96
N PHE A 97 13.37 0.84 13.13
CA PHE A 97 14.48 1.48 12.43
C PHE A 97 15.85 1.06 12.94
N LEU A 98 15.95 0.73 14.24
CA LEU A 98 17.17 0.14 14.75
C LEU A 98 17.48 -1.16 14.00
N ASN A 99 16.45 -1.98 13.72
CA ASN A 99 16.64 -3.20 12.94
C ASN A 99 17.21 -2.92 11.56
N ILE A 100 16.65 -1.96 10.80
CA ILE A 100 17.10 -1.66 9.42
C ILE A 100 18.44 -0.93 9.36
N THR A 101 18.79 -0.19 10.41
CA THR A 101 20.09 0.48 10.51
C THR A 101 21.20 -0.53 10.80
N SER A 102 20.91 -1.54 11.65
CA SER A 102 21.84 -2.63 11.92
C SER A 102 22.02 -3.54 10.70
N GLN A 103 20.94 -3.85 10.00
CA GLN A 103 20.95 -4.67 8.79
C GLN A 103 19.66 -4.47 7.99
N PRO A 104 19.70 -4.30 6.66
CA PRO A 104 18.49 -4.26 5.84
C PRO A 104 17.57 -5.46 6.12
N ARG A 105 16.27 -5.20 6.22
CA ARG A 105 15.25 -6.22 6.49
C ARG A 105 14.36 -6.40 5.27
N GLU A 106 14.01 -7.65 4.99
CA GLU A 106 12.99 -7.95 4.00
C GLU A 106 11.61 -7.56 4.54
N VAL A 107 10.82 -6.85 3.73
CA VAL A 107 9.46 -6.45 4.10
C VAL A 107 8.54 -7.66 4.27
N ILE A 108 7.50 -7.50 5.06
CA ILE A 108 6.46 -8.50 5.28
C ILE A 108 5.48 -8.44 4.11
N PRO A 109 5.05 -9.59 3.52
CA PRO A 109 3.98 -9.62 2.54
C PRO A 109 2.73 -8.91 3.06
N THR A 110 2.01 -8.17 2.21
CA THR A 110 0.81 -7.41 2.59
C THR A 110 -0.22 -7.44 1.48
N ALA A 111 -1.50 -7.42 1.84
CA ALA A 111 -2.63 -7.39 0.89
C ALA A 111 -2.68 -6.11 0.03
N VAL A 112 -1.91 -5.09 0.41
CA VAL A 112 -1.76 -3.84 -0.35
C VAL A 112 -1.14 -4.11 -1.72
N PHE A 113 -0.21 -5.06 -1.83
CA PHE A 113 0.46 -5.44 -3.07
C PHE A 113 0.00 -6.80 -3.59
N PRO A 114 -0.10 -7.00 -4.91
CA PRO A 114 -0.62 -8.24 -5.49
C PRO A 114 0.45 -9.34 -5.59
N GLY A 115 1.43 -9.38 -4.68
CA GLY A 115 2.54 -10.33 -4.73
C GLY A 115 2.90 -10.85 -3.34
N SER A 116 3.65 -11.96 -3.31
CA SER A 116 4.03 -12.64 -2.08
C SER A 116 5.45 -13.17 -2.17
N ASN A 117 6.20 -13.04 -1.07
CA ASN A 117 7.54 -13.61 -0.88
C ASN A 117 7.50 -14.82 0.07
N LYS A 118 6.32 -15.41 0.28
CA LYS A 118 6.15 -16.58 1.15
C LYS A 118 7.06 -17.73 0.68
N ASP A 119 7.51 -18.56 1.63
CA ASP A 119 8.28 -19.79 1.38
C ASP A 119 9.63 -19.55 0.69
N GLY A 120 10.26 -18.39 0.94
CA GLY A 120 11.56 -18.04 0.36
C GLY A 120 11.52 -17.71 -1.13
N ARG A 121 10.32 -17.56 -1.72
CA ARG A 121 10.17 -17.13 -3.12
C ARG A 121 10.53 -15.66 -3.26
N ARG A 122 11.13 -15.31 -4.41
CA ARG A 122 11.29 -13.90 -4.80
C ARG A 122 9.94 -13.31 -5.16
N TYR A 123 9.78 -12.02 -4.90
CA TYR A 123 8.58 -11.28 -5.28
C TYR A 123 8.29 -11.47 -6.77
N SER A 124 7.06 -11.90 -7.06
CA SER A 124 6.49 -11.84 -8.40
C SER A 124 5.15 -11.11 -8.32
N PRO A 125 4.88 -10.15 -9.23
CA PRO A 125 3.60 -9.47 -9.24
C PRO A 125 2.47 -10.44 -9.62
N PHE A 126 1.27 -10.12 -9.16
CA PHE A 126 0.02 -10.83 -9.45
C PHE A 126 -0.05 -12.28 -8.99
N THR A 127 0.85 -12.77 -8.13
CA THR A 127 0.76 -14.13 -7.58
C THR A 127 -0.50 -14.31 -6.73
N THR A 128 -0.95 -13.28 -6.01
CA THR A 128 -2.23 -13.35 -5.30
C THR A 128 -3.42 -13.44 -6.26
N ASN A 129 -3.34 -12.82 -7.43
CA ASN A 129 -4.41 -12.91 -8.42
C ASN A 129 -4.43 -14.27 -9.12
N VAL A 130 -3.28 -14.77 -9.54
CA VAL A 130 -3.14 -16.00 -10.34
C VAL A 130 -3.23 -17.25 -9.46
N GLU A 131 -2.53 -17.28 -8.34
CA GLU A 131 -2.40 -18.47 -7.48
C GLU A 131 -3.45 -18.50 -6.37
N ARG A 132 -3.93 -17.33 -5.93
CA ARG A 132 -4.91 -17.20 -4.82
C ARG A 132 -6.28 -16.71 -5.27
N LEU A 133 -6.50 -16.61 -6.58
CA LEU A 133 -7.79 -16.28 -7.21
C LEU A 133 -8.41 -14.95 -6.75
N VAL A 134 -7.58 -14.03 -6.24
CA VAL A 134 -8.01 -12.66 -5.94
C VAL A 134 -8.34 -11.96 -7.26
N PRO A 135 -9.53 -11.40 -7.46
CA PRO A 135 -9.86 -10.71 -8.70
C PRO A 135 -8.92 -9.53 -8.98
N PHE A 136 -8.60 -9.30 -10.25
CA PHE A 136 -7.94 -8.06 -10.65
C PHE A 136 -8.89 -6.89 -10.39
N ARG A 137 -8.36 -5.71 -10.04
CA ARG A 137 -9.17 -4.50 -9.78
C ARG A 137 -9.54 -3.81 -11.10
N THR A 138 -10.14 -4.57 -12.00
CA THR A 138 -10.65 -4.16 -13.31
C THR A 138 -12.16 -4.38 -13.35
N LEU A 139 -12.85 -3.81 -14.34
CA LEU A 139 -14.30 -4.00 -14.51
C LEU A 139 -14.70 -5.49 -14.58
N THR A 140 -13.85 -6.33 -15.18
CA THR A 140 -14.12 -7.76 -15.39
C THR A 140 -13.63 -8.65 -14.25
N GLY A 141 -12.88 -8.10 -13.28
CA GLY A 141 -12.18 -8.91 -12.27
C GLY A 141 -11.02 -9.75 -12.83
N ARG A 142 -10.60 -9.52 -14.08
CA ARG A 142 -9.57 -10.28 -14.82
C ARG A 142 -8.60 -9.33 -15.51
N GLN A 143 -7.57 -9.86 -16.16
CA GLN A 143 -6.75 -9.09 -17.09
C GLN A 143 -7.64 -8.62 -18.26
N SER A 144 -7.97 -7.33 -18.27
CA SER A 144 -8.87 -6.75 -19.28
C SER A 144 -8.11 -6.48 -20.58
N TYR A 145 -8.38 -7.30 -21.60
CA TYR A 145 -7.87 -7.09 -22.96
C TYR A 145 -8.74 -6.16 -23.79
N TYR A 146 -10.02 -6.03 -23.44
CA TYR A 146 -10.96 -5.10 -24.05
C TYR A 146 -11.22 -3.93 -23.11
N ILE A 147 -11.07 -2.70 -23.60
CA ILE A 147 -11.35 -1.45 -22.87
C ILE A 147 -12.57 -0.81 -23.50
N ASP A 148 -13.69 -0.82 -22.78
CA ASP A 148 -14.99 -0.39 -23.25
C ASP A 148 -15.32 1.08 -22.94
N HIS A 149 -14.40 1.80 -22.30
CA HIS A 149 -14.56 3.22 -22.01
C HIS A 149 -14.68 4.03 -23.33
N GLU A 150 -15.61 4.98 -23.39
CA GLU A 150 -15.97 5.73 -24.60
C GLU A 150 -14.76 6.36 -25.30
N VAL A 151 -13.82 6.92 -24.54
CA VAL A 151 -12.56 7.46 -25.08
C VAL A 151 -11.75 6.40 -25.84
N PHE A 152 -11.60 5.19 -25.29
CA PHE A 152 -10.86 4.13 -25.99
C PHE A 152 -11.59 3.67 -27.26
N GLN A 153 -12.92 3.62 -27.23
CA GLN A 153 -13.72 3.31 -28.43
C GLN A 153 -13.57 4.38 -29.51
N GLN A 154 -13.69 5.66 -29.15
CA GLN A 154 -13.57 6.79 -30.08
C GLN A 154 -12.16 6.90 -30.71
N PHE A 155 -11.12 6.59 -29.94
CA PHE A 155 -9.73 6.64 -30.42
C PHE A 155 -9.25 5.33 -31.08
N GLY A 156 -10.13 4.31 -31.19
CA GLY A 156 -9.81 3.02 -31.80
C GLY A 156 -8.81 2.19 -30.99
N GLU A 157 -8.86 2.30 -29.66
CA GLU A 157 -7.94 1.68 -28.70
C GLU A 157 -8.63 0.66 -27.77
N SER A 158 -9.85 0.23 -28.09
CA SER A 158 -10.57 -0.77 -27.29
C SER A 158 -9.86 -2.14 -27.26
N LEU A 159 -9.01 -2.43 -28.23
CA LEU A 159 -8.11 -3.59 -28.27
C LEU A 159 -6.68 -3.12 -28.56
N PRO A 160 -5.65 -3.92 -28.20
CA PRO A 160 -4.28 -3.63 -28.59
C PRO A 160 -4.13 -3.51 -30.11
N VAL A 161 -3.63 -2.36 -30.57
CA VAL A 161 -3.41 -2.06 -31.99
C VAL A 161 -2.05 -1.39 -32.18
N TYR A 162 -1.46 -1.54 -33.36
CA TYR A 162 -0.27 -0.77 -33.73
C TYR A 162 -0.64 0.71 -33.90
N LYS A 163 0.06 1.59 -33.19
CA LYS A 163 0.03 3.04 -33.39
C LYS A 163 1.39 3.48 -33.91
N PRO A 164 1.49 3.99 -35.15
CA PRO A 164 2.74 4.57 -35.63
C PRO A 164 3.11 5.79 -34.77
N THR A 165 4.40 6.12 -34.73
CA THR A 165 4.85 7.38 -34.14
C THR A 165 4.08 8.53 -34.79
N LEU A 166 3.45 9.37 -33.98
CA LEU A 166 2.82 10.58 -34.50
C LEU A 166 3.89 11.42 -35.22
N PRO A 167 3.57 12.02 -36.38
CA PRO A 167 4.49 12.96 -36.97
C PRO A 167 4.76 14.06 -35.93
N PRO A 168 6.00 14.55 -35.82
CA PRO A 168 6.33 15.64 -34.94
C PRO A 168 5.45 16.87 -35.28
N MET A 169 4.42 17.09 -34.47
CA MET A 169 3.53 18.23 -34.60
C MET A 169 4.11 19.39 -33.79
N VAL A 170 4.36 20.48 -34.49
CA VAL A 170 4.83 21.77 -33.97
C VAL A 170 3.58 22.49 -33.43
N PHE A 171 3.38 22.48 -32.12
CA PHE A 171 2.16 23.02 -31.49
C PHE A 171 2.26 24.53 -31.19
N GLY A 172 3.48 25.09 -31.18
CA GLY A 172 3.73 26.52 -31.00
C GLY A 172 4.34 27.21 -32.23
N ALA A 173 4.07 28.51 -32.39
CA ALA A 173 4.67 29.32 -33.46
C ALA A 173 6.21 29.41 -33.41
N ARG A 174 6.83 29.01 -32.29
CA ARG A 174 8.29 28.97 -32.08
C ARG A 174 8.87 27.56 -32.06
N ASP A 175 8.06 26.52 -32.24
CA ASP A 175 8.55 25.16 -32.20
C ASP A 175 9.34 24.85 -33.49
N LYS A 176 10.43 24.10 -33.35
CA LYS A 176 11.33 23.80 -34.47
C LYS A 176 10.67 22.74 -35.36
N LYS A 177 10.47 23.06 -36.66
CA LYS A 177 10.04 22.07 -37.65
C LYS A 177 11.03 20.91 -37.67
N VAL A 178 10.54 19.71 -37.36
CA VAL A 178 11.30 18.48 -37.53
C VAL A 178 11.26 18.14 -39.03
N LYS A 179 12.43 17.90 -39.62
CA LYS A 179 12.59 17.54 -41.04
C LYS A 179 12.25 16.07 -41.25
#